data_AF-A0A7C5S564-F1
#
_entry.id   AF-A0A7C5S564-F1
#
_cell.length_a   1.000
_cell.length_b   1.000
_cell.length_c   1.000
_cell.angle_alpha   90.00
_cell.angle_beta   90.00
_cell.angle_gamma   90.00
#
_symmetry.space_group_name_H-M   'P 1'
#
loop_
_entity.id
_entity.type
_entity.pdbx_description
1 polymer ?
#
loop_
_entity_poly.entity_id
_entity_poly.type
_entity_poly.pdbx_seq_one_letter_code
_entity_poly.pdbx_strand_id
1 'polypeptide(L)'
;MDLFGEEEEETTEYAYATFKTTRVVNAHSVENPAPGVLLFIVSHHFGKVSDGAYEMFGLDRATMRIRLEYSFNDWLCIGIGRSTFEKTLDGFAKIKLLW
;
A
#
# COMPACT_ATOMS: atom_id res chain seq x y z
N MET A 1 4.35 26.80 -44.70
CA MET A 1 3.39 26.14 -43.80
C MET A 1 3.61 24.66 -43.98
N ASP A 2 4.60 24.16 -43.25
CA ASP A 2 4.98 22.75 -43.24
C ASP A 2 4.11 22.07 -42.19
N LEU A 3 3.17 21.24 -42.64
CA LEU A 3 2.02 20.75 -41.87
C LEU A 3 2.15 19.24 -41.59
N PHE A 4 3.37 18.69 -41.64
CA PHE A 4 3.63 17.29 -41.36
C PHE A 4 4.74 17.16 -40.33
N GLY A 5 4.27 16.91 -39.10
CA GLY A 5 4.95 16.37 -37.92
C GLY A 5 6.46 16.42 -37.90
N GLU A 6 6.99 17.24 -36.99
CA GLU A 6 8.23 16.91 -36.30
C GLU A 6 8.17 15.42 -35.91
N GLU A 7 9.19 14.65 -36.28
CA GLU A 7 9.33 13.26 -35.82
C GLU A 7 9.28 13.29 -34.28
N GLU A 8 8.15 12.87 -33.69
CA GLU A 8 8.02 12.74 -32.24
C GLU A 8 9.14 11.79 -31.81
N GLU A 9 10.14 12.31 -31.09
CA GLU A 9 11.16 11.48 -30.45
C GLU A 9 10.43 10.36 -29.70
N GLU A 10 10.76 9.09 -29.97
CA GLU A 10 10.19 7.95 -29.25
C GLU A 10 10.55 8.09 -27.76
N THR A 11 9.66 8.75 -27.02
CA THR A 11 9.79 8.91 -25.58
C THR A 11 9.21 7.68 -24.92
N THR A 12 10.06 6.94 -24.22
CA THR A 12 9.61 5.81 -23.40
C THR A 12 8.82 6.33 -22.21
N GLU A 13 7.50 6.24 -22.26
CA GLU A 13 6.65 6.51 -21.09
C GLU A 13 6.73 5.36 -20.08
N TYR A 14 7.34 5.64 -18.92
CA TYR A 14 7.36 4.69 -17.81
C TYR A 14 6.03 4.72 -17.05
N ALA A 15 5.52 3.53 -16.71
CA ALA A 15 4.37 3.42 -15.84
C ALA A 15 4.69 4.02 -14.45
N TYR A 16 3.87 4.96 -14.00
CA TYR A 16 3.99 5.59 -12.69
C TYR A 16 2.84 5.13 -11.78
N ALA A 17 3.12 5.02 -10.47
CA ALA A 17 2.14 4.63 -9.45
C ALA A 17 1.38 3.34 -9.83
N THR A 18 2.13 2.23 -9.98
CA THR A 18 1.57 0.90 -10.28
C THR A 18 0.47 0.54 -9.29
N PHE A 19 0.65 0.99 -8.04
CA PHE A 19 -0.40 1.03 -7.03
C PHE A 19 -0.61 2.46 -6.54
N LYS A 20 -1.82 2.77 -6.05
CA LYS A 20 -2.12 4.08 -5.45
C LYS A 20 -1.76 4.17 -3.97
N THR A 21 -1.34 3.06 -3.36
CA THR A 21 -1.04 2.98 -1.93
C THR A 21 0.04 1.92 -1.68
N THR A 22 0.58 1.88 -0.47
CA THR A 22 1.72 1.04 -0.10
C THR A 22 1.37 -0.45 0.05
N ARG A 23 0.07 -0.82 -0.02
CA ARG A 23 -0.41 -2.19 0.19
C ARG A 23 -1.49 -2.64 -0.78
N VAL A 24 -1.54 -3.95 -1.02
CA VAL A 24 -2.63 -4.61 -1.73
C VAL A 24 -3.33 -5.52 -0.73
N VAL A 25 -4.45 -5.06 -0.19
CA VAL A 25 -5.16 -5.68 0.93
C VAL A 25 -4.23 -5.82 2.15
N ASN A 26 -3.60 -6.99 2.34
CA ASN A 26 -2.66 -7.26 3.43
C ASN A 26 -1.20 -7.29 2.98
N ALA A 27 -0.95 -7.50 1.68
CA ALA A 27 0.39 -7.62 1.11
C ALA A 27 1.03 -6.25 0.88
N HIS A 28 2.37 -6.22 0.80
CA HIS A 28 3.10 -5.03 0.39
C HIS A 28 2.95 -4.81 -1.12
N SER A 29 2.68 -3.57 -1.51
CA SER A 29 2.86 -3.13 -2.89
C SER A 29 4.32 -2.76 -3.15
N VAL A 30 4.63 -2.48 -4.41
CA VAL A 30 5.94 -1.93 -4.82
C VAL A 30 6.13 -0.45 -4.45
N GLU A 31 5.06 0.26 -4.04
CA GLU A 31 5.08 1.69 -3.80
C GLU A 31 5.44 2.04 -2.35
N ASN A 32 6.34 3.01 -2.19
CA ASN A 32 6.68 3.59 -0.88
C ASN A 32 5.81 4.84 -0.61
N PRO A 33 5.61 5.24 0.66
CA PRO A 33 5.24 6.62 0.97
C PRO A 33 6.23 7.59 0.32
N ALA A 34 5.78 8.81 -0.01
CA ALA A 34 6.69 9.84 -0.51
C ALA A 34 7.79 10.17 0.52
N PRO A 35 8.96 10.70 0.10
CA PRO A 35 10.05 11.05 1.00
C PRO A 35 9.61 11.97 2.14
N GLY A 36 9.98 11.63 3.37
CA GLY A 36 9.63 12.37 4.57
C GLY A 36 8.19 12.21 5.04
N VAL A 37 7.37 11.38 4.38
CA VAL A 37 5.97 11.16 4.76
C VAL A 37 5.85 10.00 5.72
N LEU A 38 5.18 10.26 6.86
CA LEU A 38 4.67 9.23 7.77
C LEU A 38 3.22 8.89 7.40
N LEU A 39 3.04 7.70 6.84
CA LEU A 39 1.73 7.16 6.51
C LEU A 39 1.18 6.35 7.69
N PHE A 40 0.06 6.80 8.25
CA PHE A 40 -0.68 6.08 9.30
C PHE A 40 -1.85 5.31 8.67
N ILE A 41 -1.87 3.99 8.88
CA ILE A 41 -2.86 3.10 8.26
C ILE A 41 -3.60 2.32 9.35
N VAL A 42 -4.93 2.40 9.31
CA VAL A 42 -5.82 1.53 10.09
C VAL A 42 -6.53 0.60 9.13
N SER A 43 -6.18 -0.69 9.17
CA SER A 43 -6.82 -1.73 8.37
C SER A 43 -7.82 -2.49 9.24
N HIS A 44 -9.07 -2.52 8.80
CA HIS A 44 -10.12 -3.33 9.39
C HIS A 44 -10.53 -4.41 8.39
N HIS A 45 -10.31 -5.67 8.73
CA HIS A 45 -10.64 -6.81 7.88
C HIS A 45 -11.83 -7.56 8.47
N PHE A 46 -12.95 -7.47 7.78
CA PHE A 46 -14.19 -8.15 8.16
C PHE A 46 -14.12 -9.65 7.87
N GLY A 47 -14.95 -10.40 8.58
CA GLY A 47 -15.14 -11.83 8.44
C GLY A 47 -15.86 -12.20 7.15
N LYS A 48 -16.26 -13.46 7.03
CA LYS A 48 -16.91 -13.93 5.80
C LYS A 48 -18.36 -13.48 5.79
N VAL A 49 -18.81 -12.99 4.64
CA VAL A 49 -20.24 -12.67 4.42
C VAL A 49 -21.13 -13.89 4.65
N SER A 50 -20.61 -15.11 4.39
CA SER A 50 -21.32 -16.37 4.62
C SER A 50 -21.63 -16.68 6.08
N ASP A 51 -21.08 -15.93 7.05
CA ASP A 51 -21.31 -16.15 8.48
C ASP A 51 -22.75 -15.73 8.91
N GLY A 52 -23.49 -15.07 8.03
CA GLY A 52 -24.93 -14.81 8.17
C GLY A 52 -25.28 -13.67 9.13
N ALA A 53 -26.58 -13.46 9.36
CA ALA A 53 -27.08 -12.29 10.10
C ALA A 53 -26.67 -12.26 11.58
N TYR A 54 -26.41 -13.42 12.21
CA TYR A 54 -26.00 -13.52 13.61
C TYR A 54 -24.64 -12.83 13.85
N GLU A 55 -23.67 -13.05 12.97
CA GLU A 55 -22.35 -12.40 12.99
C GLU A 55 -22.35 -11.07 12.20
N MET A 56 -23.54 -10.48 11.98
CA MET A 56 -23.75 -9.30 11.14
C MET A 56 -23.04 -9.38 9.77
N PHE A 57 -23.13 -10.52 9.09
CA PHE A 57 -22.47 -10.79 7.79
C PHE A 57 -20.94 -10.62 7.82
N GLY A 58 -20.31 -10.98 8.95
CA GLY A 58 -18.86 -10.88 9.14
C GLY A 58 -18.40 -9.53 9.68
N LEU A 59 -19.31 -8.58 9.94
CA LEU A 59 -18.97 -7.30 10.57
C LEU A 59 -18.54 -7.47 12.04
N ASP A 60 -19.07 -8.49 12.74
CA ASP A 60 -18.75 -8.76 14.15
C ASP A 60 -17.37 -9.42 14.31
N ARG A 61 -17.04 -10.38 13.44
CA ARG A 61 -15.72 -11.03 13.40
C ARG A 61 -14.72 -10.25 12.56
N ALA A 62 -14.09 -9.24 13.16
CA ALA A 62 -13.12 -8.43 12.44
C ALA A 62 -11.73 -8.37 13.09
N THR A 63 -10.70 -8.39 12.24
CA THR A 63 -9.32 -8.18 12.65
C THR A 63 -8.92 -6.75 12.34
N MET A 64 -8.36 -6.06 13.31
CA MET A 64 -7.80 -4.73 13.13
C MET A 64 -6.28 -4.80 13.09
N ARG A 65 -5.69 -3.91 12.29
CA ARG A 65 -4.26 -3.71 12.26
C ARG A 65 -3.94 -2.23 12.07
N ILE A 66 -3.12 -1.71 12.97
CA ILE A 66 -2.63 -0.34 12.93
C ILE A 66 -1.17 -0.39 12.47
N ARG A 67 -0.79 0.46 11.53
CA ARG A 67 0.59 0.57 11.03
C ARG A 67 1.02 2.01 10.89
N LEU A 68 2.32 2.22 11.06
CA LEU A 68 3.03 3.45 10.79
C LEU A 68 4.15 3.12 9.79
N GLU A 69 4.16 3.80 8.65
CA GLU A 69 5.14 3.60 7.58
C GLU A 69 5.79 4.94 7.26
N TYR A 70 7.12 5.01 7.32
CA TYR A 70 7.87 6.23 7.07
C TYR A 70 8.90 5.98 5.97
N SER A 71 8.96 6.88 5.00
CA SER A 71 9.99 6.88 3.96
C SER A 71 11.02 7.94 4.24
N PHE A 72 12.30 7.55 4.32
CA PHE A 72 13.38 8.53 4.43
C PHE A 72 13.70 9.17 3.07
N ASN A 73 13.51 8.40 2.00
CA ASN A 73 13.74 8.76 0.61
C ASN A 73 12.86 7.87 -0.28
N ASP A 74 12.92 8.03 -1.60
CA ASP A 74 12.05 7.27 -2.52
C ASP A 74 12.30 5.75 -2.48
N TRP A 75 13.48 5.32 -2.03
CA TRP A 75 13.91 3.92 -2.09
C TRP A 75 13.86 3.17 -0.77
N LEU A 76 13.87 3.84 0.39
CA LEU A 76 13.86 3.24 1.72
C LEU A 76 12.62 3.66 2.52
N CYS A 77 11.81 2.65 2.86
CA CYS A 77 10.71 2.78 3.80
C CYS A 77 10.93 1.83 4.98
N ILE A 78 10.64 2.29 6.18
CA ILE A 78 10.54 1.45 7.37
C ILE A 78 9.13 1.57 7.95
N GLY A 79 8.68 0.55 8.67
CA GLY A 79 7.41 0.64 9.35
C GLY A 79 7.28 -0.34 10.50
N ILE A 80 6.29 -0.04 11.34
CA ILE A 80 5.90 -0.86 12.47
C ILE A 80 4.39 -1.02 12.46
N GLY A 81 3.90 -2.11 13.03
CA GLY A 81 2.48 -2.35 13.14
C GLY A 81 2.09 -3.24 14.28
N ARG A 82 0.82 -3.12 14.68
CA ARG A 82 0.18 -3.95 15.70
C ARG A 82 -1.13 -4.49 15.14
N SER A 83 -1.37 -5.79 15.31
CA SER A 83 -2.63 -6.42 14.96
C SER A 83 -3.37 -6.94 16.18
N THR A 84 -4.70 -6.94 16.11
CA THR A 84 -5.54 -7.67 17.06
C THR A 84 -5.51 -9.17 16.80
N PHE A 85 -5.09 -9.61 15.62
CA PHE A 85 -4.81 -11.02 15.33
C PHE A 85 -3.64 -11.49 16.18
N GLU A 86 -3.93 -12.39 17.12
CA GLU A 86 -2.97 -12.94 18.08
C GLU A 86 -2.21 -11.88 18.89
N LYS A 87 -2.72 -10.64 18.94
CA LYS A 87 -2.08 -9.49 19.62
C LYS A 87 -0.64 -9.25 19.16
N THR A 88 -0.35 -9.51 17.89
CA THR A 88 0.99 -9.42 17.32
C THR A 88 1.49 -7.99 17.17
N LEU A 89 2.78 -7.81 17.39
CA LEU A 89 3.53 -6.59 17.12
C LEU A 89 4.68 -6.95 16.16
N ASP A 90 4.86 -6.18 15.11
CA ASP A 90 5.89 -6.44 14.09
C ASP A 90 6.45 -5.14 13.50
N GLY A 91 7.60 -5.29 12.85
CA GLY A 91 8.28 -4.24 12.10
C GLY A 91 8.82 -4.76 10.78
N PHE A 92 9.02 -3.85 9.83
CA PHE A 92 9.55 -4.17 8.51
C PHE A 92 10.40 -3.02 7.96
N ALA A 93 11.26 -3.37 7.01
CA ALA A 93 11.94 -2.42 6.13
C ALA A 93 11.73 -2.85 4.68
N LYS A 94 11.51 -1.88 3.80
CA LYS A 94 11.30 -2.09 2.37
C LYS A 94 12.31 -1.25 1.60
N ILE A 95 13.05 -1.93 0.74
CA ILE A 95 14.07 -1.33 -0.13
C ILE A 95 13.61 -1.53 -1.57
N LYS A 96 13.56 -0.44 -2.32
CA LYS A 96 13.26 -0.42 -3.75
C LYS A 96 14.60 -0.33 -4.50
N LEU A 97 14.99 -1.44 -5.13
CA LEU A 97 16.30 -1.58 -5.80
C LEU A 97 16.33 -0.92 -7.18
N LEU A 98 15.18 -0.87 -7.85
CA LEU A 98 14.96 -0.29 -9.17
C LEU A 98 13.67 0.54 -9.12
N TRP A 99 13.60 1.57 -9.96
CA TRP A 99 12.54 2.59 -10.01
C TRP A 99 11.11 2.07 -10.07
#